data_AF-A0A7X8Z7Y9-F1
#
_entry.id   AF-A0A7X8Z7Y9-F1
#
_cell.length_a   1.000
_cell.length_b   1.000
_cell.length_c   1.000
_cell.angle_alpha   90.00
_cell.angle_beta   90.00
_cell.angle_gamma   90.00
#
_symmetry.space_group_name_H-M   'P 1'
#
loop_
_entity.id
_entity.type
_entity.pdbx_description
1 polymer ?
#
loop_
_entity_poly.entity_id
_entity_poly.type
_entity_poly.pdbx_seq_one_letter_code
_entity_poly.pdbx_strand_id
1 'polypeptide(L)' 'MSAGTVNIHTVNLYSKLEVNSRIQAVTKAKALGLI' A
#
# COMPACT_ATOMS: atom_id res chain seq x y z
N MET A 1 -12.20 8.54 -9.86
CA MET A 1 -11.37 8.69 -8.64
C MET A 1 -10.29 9.70 -8.95
N SER A 2 -10.04 10.69 -8.08
CA SER A 2 -8.96 11.67 -8.33
C SER A 2 -7.60 11.10 -7.95
N ALA A 3 -6.53 11.57 -8.59
CA ALA A 3 -5.16 11.18 -8.22
C ALA A 3 -4.85 11.47 -6.74
N GLY A 4 -5.44 12.53 -6.17
CA GLY A 4 -5.32 12.87 -4.75
C GLY A 4 -5.92 11.80 -3.82
N THR A 5 -7.12 11.29 -4.15
CA THR A 5 -7.77 10.22 -3.38
C THR A 5 -6.95 8.92 -3.41
N VAL A 6 -6.36 8.58 -4.57
CA VAL A 6 -5.49 7.40 -4.71
C VAL A 6 -4.22 7.54 -3.87
N ASN A 7 -3.62 8.73 -3.84
CA ASN A 7 -2.41 8.98 -3.06
C ASN A 7 -2.67 8.81 -1.56
N ILE A 8 -3.76 9.38 -1.03
CA ILE A 8 -4.15 9.24 0.38
C ILE A 8 -4.37 7.77 0.74
N HIS A 9 -5.07 7.02 -0.10
CA HIS A 9 -5.26 5.58 0.12
C HIS A 9 -3.95 4.79 0.09
N THR A 10 -3.04 5.15 -0.81
CA THR A 10 -1.74 4.51 -0.93
C THR A 10 -0.87 4.74 0.31
N VAL A 11 -0.84 5.97 0.83
CA VAL A 11 -0.11 6.29 2.08
C VAL A 11 -0.72 5.56 3.27
N ASN A 12 -2.05 5.52 3.38
CA ASN A 12 -2.72 4.79 4.46
C ASN A 12 -2.43 3.27 4.40
N LEU A 13 -2.38 2.70 3.19
CA LEU A 13 -1.99 1.31 2.98
C LEU A 13 -0.55 1.06 3.46
N TYR A 14 0.37 1.97 3.17
CA TYR A 14 1.75 1.88 3.61
C TYR A 14 1.87 1.88 5.15
N SER A 15 1.12 2.75 5.84
CA SER A 15 1.07 2.75 7.30
C SER A 15 0.50 1.44 7.86
N LYS A 16 -0.58 0.90 7.28
CA LYS A 16 -1.20 -0.37 7.71
C LYS A 16 -0.29 -1.58 7.50
N LEU A 17 0.51 -1.55 6.45
CA LEU A 17 1.47 -2.61 6.15
C LEU A 17 2.85 -2.34 6.79
N GLU A 18 3.03 -1.22 7.50
CA GLU A 18 4.32 -0.79 8.08
C GLU A 18 5.46 -0.77 7.04
N VAL A 19 5.18 -0.23 5.86
CA VAL A 19 6.13 -0.11 4.74
C VAL A 19 6.27 1.34 4.31
N ASN A 20 7.31 1.65 3.54
CA ASN A 20 7.59 3.01 3.05
C ASN A 20 7.67 3.11 1.52
N SER A 21 7.47 2.00 0.80
CA SER A 21 7.46 2.00 -0.67
C SER A 21 6.41 1.05 -1.25
N ARG A 22 5.98 1.35 -2.48
CA ARG A 22 5.02 0.53 -3.23
C ARG A 22 5.48 -0.91 -3.34
N ILE A 23 6.76 -1.11 -3.64
CA ILE A 23 7.35 -2.43 -3.84
C ILE A 23 7.26 -3.24 -2.55
N GLN A 24 7.60 -2.65 -1.40
CA GLN A 24 7.47 -3.32 -0.10
C GLN A 24 6.00 -3.65 0.22
N ALA A 25 5.07 -2.74 -0.08
CA ALA A 25 3.64 -2.98 0.11
C ALA A 25 3.14 -4.18 -0.70
N VAL A 26 3.52 -4.25 -2.00
CA VAL A 26 3.15 -5.37 -2.88
C VAL A 26 3.79 -6.67 -2.42
N THR A 27 5.08 -6.66 -2.07
CA THR A 27 5.79 -7.84 -1.57
C THR A 27 5.17 -8.37 -0.28
N LYS A 28 4.87 -7.50 0.69
CA LYS A 28 4.25 -7.90 1.97
C LYS A 28 2.81 -8.38 1.75
N ALA A 29 2.04 -7.72 0.88
CA ALA A 29 0.68 -8.17 0.54
C ALA A 29 0.67 -9.56 -0.10
N LYS A 30 1.62 -9.86 -1.00
CA LYS A 30 1.80 -11.22 -1.56
C LYS A 30 2.19 -12.24 -0.50
N ALA A 31 3.14 -11.90 0.38
CA ALA A 31 3.57 -12.80 1.45
C ALA A 31 2.45 -13.13 2.44
N LEU A 32 1.49 -12.22 2.61
CA LEU A 32 0.30 -12.39 3.45
C LEU A 32 -0.89 -13.03 2.71
N GLY A 33 -0.80 -13.28 1.40
CA GLY A 33 -1.90 -13.81 0.60
C GLY A 33 -3.10 -12.86 0.46
N LEU A 34 -2.86 -11.55 0.59
CA LEU A 34 -3.90 -10.51 0.47
C LEU A 34 -4.19 -10.11 -0.98
N ILE A 35 -3.27 -10.47 -1.90
CA ILE A 35 -3.35 -10.28 -3.35
C ILE A 35 -2.72 -11.47 -4.08
#